data_AF-A0A5D2WN49-F1
#
_entry.id   AF-A0A5D2WN49-F1
#
_cell.length_a   1.000
_cell.length_b   1.000
_cell.length_c   1.000
_cell.angle_alpha   90.00
_cell.angle_beta   90.00
_cell.angle_gamma   90.00
#
_symmetry.space_group_name_H-M   'P 1'
#
loop_
_entity.id
_entity.type
_entity.pdbx_description
1 polymer ?
#
loop_
_entity_poly.entity_id
_entity_poly.type
_entity_poly.pdbx_seq_one_letter_code
_entity_poly.pdbx_strand_id
1 'polypeptide(L)'
;MIHFVLLISRQGKVRLTKWYSPYSQKERTKVIRELSGLILTRGPKLCNFVEWRGLRVVYKRYASLYFCMCIDEDDNELEILEIIHHYVEVLDRYFGSVCELDLIYNFHKAYFILDELLIAGELQEPSKRTVARLVAAQDSLVETAKEQTSSITNIIAQAANFTIKMLHKGYGPWGSNALHLESLLLVDVCTRLVDQH
;
A
#
# COMPACT_ATOMS: atom_id res chain seq x y z
N MET A 1 5.57 6.88 -21.61
CA MET A 1 5.04 6.07 -20.49
C MET A 1 5.28 6.75 -19.14
N ILE A 2 4.48 6.41 -18.14
CA ILE A 2 4.70 6.84 -16.74
C ILE A 2 5.81 6.00 -16.10
N HIS A 3 6.90 6.63 -15.68
CA HIS A 3 8.02 5.95 -14.99
C HIS A 3 7.74 5.67 -13.51
N PHE A 4 7.11 6.62 -12.83
CA PHE A 4 6.78 6.50 -11.41
C PHE A 4 5.71 7.51 -10.98
N VAL A 5 5.03 7.16 -9.88
CA VAL A 5 4.03 7.99 -9.19
C VAL A 5 4.51 8.26 -7.77
N LEU A 6 4.45 9.51 -7.32
CA LEU A 6 4.79 9.93 -5.96
C LEU A 6 3.66 10.75 -5.35
N LEU A 7 3.28 10.44 -4.12
CA LEU A 7 2.48 11.32 -3.27
C LEU A 7 3.35 11.85 -2.14
N ILE A 8 3.46 13.17 -2.06
CA ILE A 8 4.34 13.85 -1.10
C ILE A 8 3.49 14.86 -0.32
N SER A 9 3.60 14.85 1.00
CA SER A 9 2.95 15.85 1.85
C SER A 9 3.63 17.21 1.71
N ARG A 10 2.94 18.28 2.13
CA ARG A 10 3.53 19.62 2.20
C ARG A 10 4.80 19.68 3.06
N GLN A 11 4.98 18.76 4.02
CA GLN A 11 6.19 18.66 4.86
C GLN A 11 7.29 17.80 4.20
N GLY A 12 7.12 17.34 2.96
CA GLY A 12 8.07 16.48 2.27
C GLY A 12 8.03 15.02 2.69
N LYS A 13 7.00 14.59 3.44
CA LYS A 13 6.83 13.18 3.81
C LYS A 13 6.19 12.43 2.65
N VAL A 14 6.82 11.33 2.25
CA VAL A 14 6.28 10.46 1.20
C VAL A 14 5.13 9.63 1.75
N ARG A 15 4.01 9.59 1.03
CA ARG A 15 2.80 8.82 1.39
C ARG A 15 2.58 7.62 0.49
N LEU A 16 2.97 7.72 -0.78
CA LEU A 16 2.88 6.63 -1.74
C LEU A 16 4.01 6.76 -2.76
N THR A 17 4.60 5.64 -3.16
CA THR A 17 5.51 5.57 -4.31
C THR A 17 5.21 4.33 -5.14
N LYS A 18 4.94 4.49 -6.43
CA LYS A 18 4.86 3.38 -7.38
C LYS A 18 5.92 3.58 -8.45
N TRP A 19 6.69 2.53 -8.75
CA TRP A 19 7.77 2.57 -9.73
C TRP A 19 7.44 1.57 -10.84
N TYR A 20 7.26 2.06 -12.07
CA TYR A 20 6.99 1.24 -13.25
C TYR A 20 8.27 0.94 -14.03
N SER A 21 9.25 1.83 -13.96
CA SER A 21 10.61 1.58 -14.46
C SER A 21 11.55 1.04 -13.37
N PRO A 22 12.57 0.27 -13.73
CA PRO A 22 13.53 -0.27 -12.76
C PRO A 22 14.43 0.84 -12.21
N TYR A 23 14.40 1.01 -10.89
CA TYR A 23 15.31 1.88 -10.13
C TYR A 23 15.85 1.13 -8.92
N SER A 24 17.15 1.28 -8.64
CA SER A 24 17.75 0.84 -7.38
C SER A 24 17.23 1.66 -6.20
N GLN A 25 17.30 1.12 -4.98
CA GLN A 25 16.84 1.84 -3.79
C GLN A 25 17.59 3.16 -3.56
N LYS A 26 18.88 3.20 -3.92
CA LYS A 26 19.71 4.42 -3.86
C LYS A 26 19.19 5.48 -4.81
N GLU A 27 18.81 5.09 -6.03
CA GLU A 27 18.24 6.01 -7.02
C GLU A 27 16.87 6.51 -6.58
N ARG A 28 15.97 5.63 -6.15
CA ARG A 28 14.63 6.01 -5.65
C ARG A 28 14.71 7.07 -4.56
N THR A 29 15.61 6.88 -3.59
CA THR A 29 15.85 7.84 -2.51
C THR A 29 16.37 9.18 -3.04
N LYS A 30 17.25 9.16 -4.05
CA LYS A 30 17.78 10.38 -4.70
C LYS A 30 16.67 11.13 -5.46
N VAL A 31 15.87 10.41 -6.25
CA VAL A 31 14.74 10.95 -7.02
C VAL A 31 13.72 11.62 -6.09
N ILE A 32 13.28 10.92 -5.04
CA ILE A 32 12.33 11.47 -4.07
C ILE A 32 12.86 12.78 -3.45
N ARG A 33 14.13 12.81 -3.04
CA ARG A 33 14.74 14.00 -2.43
C ARG A 33 14.78 15.18 -3.40
N GLU A 34 15.23 14.95 -4.63
CA GLU A 34 15.33 15.99 -5.65
C GLU A 34 13.96 16.55 -6.03
N LEU A 35 13.00 15.68 -6.33
CA LEU A 35 11.66 16.10 -6.73
C LEU A 35 10.90 16.78 -5.59
N SER A 36 11.07 16.33 -4.34
CA SER A 36 10.50 17.02 -3.19
C SER A 36 11.05 18.44 -3.06
N GLY A 37 12.37 18.61 -3.18
CA GLY A 37 13.01 19.94 -3.10
C GLY A 37 12.57 20.86 -4.23
N LEU A 38 12.42 20.32 -5.44
CA LEU A 38 11.98 21.08 -6.61
C LEU A 38 10.51 21.48 -6.49
N ILE A 39 9.61 20.54 -6.22
CA ILE A 39 8.16 20.77 -6.27
C ILE A 39 7.68 21.62 -5.10
N LEU A 40 8.15 21.36 -3.88
CA LEU A 40 7.67 22.03 -2.67
C LEU A 40 8.09 23.50 -2.57
N THR A 41 9.13 23.90 -3.30
CA THR A 41 9.62 25.29 -3.33
C THR A 41 8.98 26.13 -4.44
N ARG A 42 8.20 25.51 -5.35
CA ARG A 42 7.53 26.22 -6.44
C ARG A 42 6.32 27.01 -5.97
N GLY A 43 6.17 28.21 -6.53
CA GLY A 43 5.02 29.08 -6.27
C GLY A 43 3.71 28.54 -6.85
N PRO A 44 2.54 28.83 -6.23
CA PRO A 44 1.25 28.23 -6.60
C PRO A 44 0.69 28.69 -7.96
N LYS A 45 1.25 29.76 -8.56
CA LYS A 45 0.85 30.28 -9.88
C LYS A 45 1.67 29.73 -11.04
N LEU A 46 2.71 28.95 -10.75
CA LEU A 46 3.53 28.31 -11.77
C LEU A 46 2.79 27.12 -12.40
N CYS A 47 3.22 26.72 -13.59
CA CYS A 47 2.65 25.56 -14.26
C CYS A 47 2.88 24.26 -13.47
N ASN A 48 2.03 23.29 -13.75
CA ASN A 48 2.01 21.94 -13.16
C ASN A 48 3.08 21.01 -13.78
N PHE A 49 3.97 21.53 -14.62
CA PHE A 49 4.94 20.76 -15.39
C PHE A 49 6.36 21.21 -15.04
N VAL A 50 7.25 20.24 -14.90
CA VAL A 50 8.65 20.45 -14.56
C VAL A 50 9.51 19.55 -15.42
N GLU A 51 10.50 20.13 -16.09
CA GLU A 51 11.57 19.36 -16.71
C GLU A 51 12.56 18.88 -15.65
N TRP A 52 12.86 17.58 -15.65
CA TRP A 52 13.81 16.97 -14.72
C TRP A 52 14.55 15.83 -15.41
N ARG A 53 15.86 16.02 -15.62
CA ARG A 53 16.77 15.01 -16.19
C ARG A 53 16.35 14.46 -17.57
N GLY A 54 15.85 15.33 -18.45
CA GLY A 54 15.35 14.92 -19.77
C GLY A 54 14.02 14.16 -19.73
N LEU A 55 13.31 14.21 -18.60
CA LEU A 55 11.95 13.73 -18.42
C LEU A 55 11.04 14.88 -18.01
N ARG A 56 9.73 14.66 -18.07
CA ARG A 56 8.72 15.61 -17.58
C ARG A 56 8.05 15.08 -16.32
N VAL A 57 7.98 15.93 -15.29
CA VAL A 57 7.23 15.67 -14.06
C VAL A 57 5.99 16.54 -14.06
N VAL A 58 4.85 15.87 -14.12
CA VAL A 58 3.53 16.47 -13.99
C VAL A 58 3.10 16.36 -12.53
N TYR A 59 2.73 17.47 -11.92
CA TYR A 59 2.30 17.47 -10.52
C TYR A 59 1.10 18.37 -10.28
N LYS A 60 0.26 17.96 -9.33
CA LYS A 60 -0.87 18.77 -8.86
C LYS A 60 -1.02 18.68 -7.36
N ARG A 61 -1.28 19.83 -6.74
CA ARG A 61 -1.55 19.92 -5.31
C ARG A 61 -3.06 19.80 -5.02
N TYR A 62 -3.42 18.85 -4.16
CA TYR A 62 -4.76 18.70 -3.58
C TYR A 62 -4.63 18.77 -2.05
N ALA A 63 -5.25 19.79 -1.44
CA ALA A 63 -5.12 20.09 0.00
C ALA A 63 -3.65 20.13 0.48
N SER A 64 -3.22 19.19 1.33
CA SER A 64 -1.85 19.08 1.86
C SER A 64 -0.94 18.16 1.04
N LEU A 65 -1.45 17.50 0.01
CA LEU A 65 -0.73 16.50 -0.79
C LEU A 65 -0.38 17.02 -2.18
N TYR A 66 0.80 16.63 -2.63
CA TYR A 66 1.29 16.78 -3.99
C TYR A 66 1.28 15.41 -4.64
N PHE A 67 0.53 15.30 -5.74
CA PHE A 67 0.48 14.12 -6.60
C PHE A 67 1.39 14.39 -7.78
N CYS A 68 2.35 13.51 -8.01
CA CYS A 68 3.38 13.69 -9.03
C CYS A 68 3.49 12.42 -9.87
N MET A 69 3.55 12.57 -11.19
CA MET A 69 3.82 11.51 -12.14
C MET A 69 4.95 11.96 -13.06
N CYS A 70 5.94 11.09 -13.26
CA CYS A 70 7.06 11.35 -14.16
C CYS A 70 6.85 10.56 -15.46
N ILE A 71 6.98 11.23 -16.60
CA ILE A 71 6.70 10.73 -17.94
C ILE A 71 7.85 11.03 -18.90
N ASP A 72 7.82 10.40 -20.08
CA ASP A 72 8.74 10.71 -21.16
C ASP A 72 8.55 12.16 -21.65
N GLU A 73 9.57 12.75 -22.28
CA GLU A 73 9.54 14.14 -22.72
C GLU A 73 8.44 14.42 -23.77
N ASP A 74 8.17 13.43 -24.61
CA ASP A 74 7.24 13.51 -25.73
C ASP A 74 5.77 13.17 -25.35
N ASP A 75 5.54 12.73 -24.11
CA ASP A 75 4.19 12.41 -23.63
C ASP A 75 3.36 13.67 -23.35
N ASN A 76 2.04 13.53 -23.48
CA ASN A 76 1.09 14.63 -23.27
C ASN A 76 0.89 14.92 -21.78
N GLU A 77 1.38 16.05 -21.29
CA GLU A 77 1.30 16.38 -19.87
C GLU A 77 -0.12 16.68 -19.39
N LEU A 78 -1.01 17.13 -20.28
CA LEU A 78 -2.41 17.39 -19.95
C LEU A 78 -3.18 16.10 -19.72
N GLU A 79 -2.86 15.06 -20.48
CA GLU A 79 -3.41 13.72 -20.26
C GLU A 79 -3.01 13.19 -18.88
N ILE A 80 -1.73 13.32 -18.51
CA ILE A 80 -1.25 12.90 -17.19
C ILE A 80 -1.88 13.73 -16.07
N LEU A 81 -2.08 15.03 -16.29
CA LEU A 81 -2.75 15.88 -15.32
C LEU A 81 -4.20 15.43 -15.09
N GLU A 82 -4.90 14.97 -16.13
CA GLU A 82 -6.24 14.39 -16.04
C GLU A 82 -6.22 13.03 -15.33
N ILE A 83 -5.22 12.17 -15.60
CA ILE A 83 -5.04 10.90 -14.87
C ILE A 83 -4.85 11.16 -13.37
N ILE A 84 -4.04 12.16 -12.99
CA ILE A 84 -3.88 12.57 -11.58
C ILE A 84 -5.24 12.96 -11.01
N HIS A 85 -6.03 13.78 -11.71
CA HIS A 85 -7.33 14.21 -11.22
C HIS A 85 -8.31 13.04 -11.07
N HIS A 86 -8.34 12.16 -12.07
CA HIS A 86 -9.15 10.95 -12.08
C HIS A 86 -8.85 10.07 -10.85
N TYR A 87 -7.56 9.85 -10.55
CA TYR A 87 -7.15 9.09 -9.37
C TYR A 87 -7.68 9.72 -8.07
N VAL A 88 -7.55 11.04 -7.93
CA VAL A 88 -8.04 11.76 -6.74
C VAL A 88 -9.55 11.65 -6.60
N GLU A 89 -10.31 11.73 -7.68
CA GLU A 89 -11.78 11.59 -7.63
C GLU A 89 -12.22 10.17 -7.27
N VAL A 90 -11.50 9.14 -7.72
CA VAL A 90 -11.78 7.75 -7.33
C VAL A 90 -11.47 7.55 -5.85
N LEU A 91 -10.34 8.08 -5.35
CA LEU A 91 -10.00 8.06 -3.93
C LEU A 91 -11.10 8.76 -3.10
N ASP A 92 -11.53 9.95 -3.52
CA ASP A 92 -12.54 10.73 -2.82
C ASP A 92 -13.89 10.01 -2.73
N ARG A 93 -14.30 9.36 -3.83
CA ARG A 93 -15.51 8.53 -3.86
C ARG A 93 -15.39 7.29 -2.97
N TYR A 94 -14.21 6.66 -2.92
CA TYR A 94 -13.99 5.46 -2.13
C TYR A 94 -13.99 5.75 -0.63
N PHE A 95 -13.26 6.78 -0.18
CA PHE A 95 -13.14 7.13 1.25
C PHE A 95 -14.29 8.00 1.76
N GLY A 96 -15.01 8.69 0.88
CA GLY A 96 -16.10 9.59 1.26
C GLY A 96 -15.59 10.88 1.90
N SER A 97 -15.02 11.78 1.09
CA SER A 97 -14.24 12.97 1.52
C SER A 97 -12.83 12.60 1.97
N VAL A 98 -11.99 12.18 1.01
CA VAL A 98 -10.65 11.66 1.29
C VAL A 98 -9.75 12.72 1.93
N CYS A 99 -9.02 12.34 2.97
CA CYS A 99 -7.96 13.15 3.56
C CYS A 99 -6.59 12.44 3.53
N GLU A 100 -5.52 13.20 3.79
CA GLU A 100 -4.15 12.63 3.84
C GLU A 100 -4.04 11.48 4.84
N LEU A 101 -4.78 11.56 5.96
CA LEU A 101 -4.73 10.57 7.01
C LEU A 101 -5.33 9.23 6.58
N ASP A 102 -6.36 9.24 5.73
CA ASP A 102 -6.95 8.03 5.16
C ASP A 102 -5.94 7.28 4.30
N LEU A 103 -5.14 8.01 3.52
CA LEU A 103 -4.08 7.40 2.69
C LEU A 103 -2.91 6.87 3.54
N ILE A 104 -2.67 7.42 4.73
CA ILE A 104 -1.66 6.92 5.67
C ILE A 104 -2.12 5.62 6.31
N TYR A 105 -3.34 5.58 6.85
CA TYR A 105 -3.85 4.40 7.54
C TYR A 105 -4.26 3.28 6.57
N ASN A 106 -4.77 3.64 5.40
CA ASN A 106 -5.26 2.69 4.39
C ASN A 106 -4.38 2.72 3.13
N PHE A 107 -3.05 2.81 3.29
CA PHE A 107 -2.12 2.91 2.16
C PHE A 107 -2.29 1.78 1.13
N HIS A 108 -2.56 0.56 1.61
CA HIS A 108 -2.78 -0.61 0.76
C HIS A 108 -3.99 -0.42 -0.18
N LYS A 109 -5.09 0.20 0.29
CA LYS A 109 -6.25 0.53 -0.54
C LYS A 109 -5.89 1.55 -1.62
N ALA A 110 -5.09 2.56 -1.27
CA ALA A 110 -4.61 3.53 -2.25
C ALA A 110 -3.78 2.86 -3.36
N TYR A 111 -2.90 1.92 -3.02
CA TYR A 111 -2.18 1.13 -4.03
C TYR A 111 -3.11 0.29 -4.90
N PHE A 112 -4.12 -0.38 -4.33
CA PHE A 112 -5.07 -1.16 -5.11
C PHE A 112 -5.87 -0.30 -6.08
N ILE A 113 -6.37 0.85 -5.63
CA ILE A 113 -7.07 1.80 -6.50
C ILE A 113 -6.14 2.30 -7.61
N LEU A 114 -4.87 2.59 -7.29
CA LEU A 114 -3.89 3.02 -8.29
C LEU A 114 -3.61 1.92 -9.31
N ASP A 115 -3.53 0.66 -8.88
CA ASP A 115 -3.25 -0.49 -9.74
C ASP A 115 -4.45 -0.86 -10.64
N GLU A 116 -5.69 -0.58 -10.21
CA GLU A 116 -6.86 -0.68 -11.09
C GLU A 116 -6.88 0.42 -12.16
N LEU A 117 -6.33 1.59 -11.85
CA LEU A 117 -6.27 2.72 -12.78
C LEU A 117 -5.10 2.60 -13.76
N LEU A 118 -3.92 2.20 -13.28
CA LEU A 118 -2.67 2.20 -14.02
C LEU A 118 -2.00 0.83 -14.02
N ILE A 119 -1.50 0.41 -15.18
CA ILE A 119 -0.71 -0.81 -15.31
C ILE A 119 0.49 -0.58 -16.22
N ALA A 120 1.65 -1.10 -15.80
CA ALA A 120 2.89 -1.01 -16.58
C ALA A 120 3.28 0.42 -17.04
N GLY A 121 2.85 1.45 -16.29
CA GLY A 121 3.12 2.85 -16.63
C GLY A 121 2.11 3.47 -17.60
N GLU A 122 0.99 2.81 -17.87
CA GLU A 122 -0.05 3.27 -18.79
C GLU A 122 -1.44 3.27 -18.14
N LEU A 123 -2.36 4.05 -18.69
CA LEU A 123 -3.75 4.07 -18.25
C LEU A 123 -4.47 2.76 -18.63
N GLN A 124 -4.98 2.03 -17.64
CA GLN A 124 -5.70 0.77 -17.83
C GLN A 124 -7.22 0.98 -17.93
N GLU A 125 -7.81 1.59 -16.89
CA GLU A 125 -9.26 1.65 -16.74
C GLU A 125 -9.73 3.10 -16.55
N PRO A 126 -10.27 3.75 -17.60
CA PRO A 126 -10.72 5.13 -17.52
C PRO A 126 -12.11 5.28 -16.88
N SER A 127 -12.87 4.20 -16.65
CA SER A 127 -14.22 4.30 -16.08
C SER A 127 -14.18 4.26 -14.55
N LYS A 128 -14.46 5.41 -13.92
CA LYS A 128 -14.62 5.52 -12.45
C LYS A 128 -15.61 4.49 -11.88
N ARG A 129 -16.66 4.16 -12.64
CA ARG A 129 -17.68 3.18 -12.24
C ARG A 129 -17.12 1.77 -12.24
N THR A 130 -16.28 1.44 -13.22
CA THR A 130 -15.62 0.13 -13.32
C THR A 130 -14.62 -0.02 -12.19
N VAL A 131 -13.75 0.96 -11.97
CA VAL A 131 -12.77 0.95 -10.88
C VAL A 131 -13.46 0.77 -9.52
N ALA A 132 -14.50 1.56 -9.22
CA ALA A 132 -15.23 1.43 -7.95
C ALA A 132 -15.82 0.04 -7.73
N ARG A 133 -16.33 -0.60 -8.80
CA ARG A 133 -16.87 -1.97 -8.72
C ARG A 133 -15.77 -3.00 -8.45
N LEU A 134 -14.61 -2.87 -9.11
CA LEU A 134 -13.48 -3.79 -8.94
C LEU A 134 -12.89 -3.69 -7.54
N VAL A 135 -12.71 -2.47 -7.03
CA VAL A 135 -12.25 -2.22 -5.66
C VAL A 135 -13.24 -2.80 -4.63
N ALA A 136 -14.54 -2.63 -4.83
CA ALA A 136 -15.55 -3.21 -3.94
C ALA A 136 -15.55 -4.76 -3.96
N ALA A 137 -15.36 -5.36 -5.13
CA ALA A 137 -15.23 -6.81 -5.24
C ALA A 137 -13.97 -7.31 -4.51
N GLN A 138 -12.85 -6.59 -4.64
CA GLN A 138 -11.61 -6.90 -3.94
C GLN A 138 -11.77 -6.77 -2.42
N ASP A 139 -12.47 -5.75 -1.94
CA ASP A 139 -12.77 -5.58 -0.51
C ASP A 139 -13.52 -6.79 0.06
N SER A 140 -14.55 -7.27 -0.66
CA SER A 140 -15.28 -8.47 -0.27
C SER A 140 -14.38 -9.69 -0.17
N LEU A 141 -13.46 -9.88 -1.13
CA LEU A 141 -12.53 -11.02 -1.11
C LEU A 141 -11.54 -10.94 0.06
N VAL A 142 -11.05 -9.75 0.37
CA VAL A 142 -10.14 -9.52 1.51
C VAL A 142 -10.84 -9.82 2.84
N GLU A 143 -12.10 -9.42 3.00
CA GLU A 143 -12.85 -9.72 4.23
C GLU A 143 -13.09 -11.23 4.39
N THR A 144 -13.48 -11.93 3.31
CA THR A 144 -13.62 -13.39 3.35
C THR A 144 -12.29 -14.09 3.70
N ALA A 145 -11.17 -13.61 3.18
CA ALA A 145 -9.84 -14.16 3.50
C ALA A 145 -9.45 -13.92 4.98
N LYS A 146 -9.78 -12.76 5.54
CA LYS A 146 -9.58 -12.47 6.96
C LYS A 146 -10.41 -13.39 7.86
N GLU A 147 -11.68 -13.61 7.51
CA GLU A 147 -12.56 -14.51 8.26
C GLU A 147 -12.03 -15.95 8.28
N GLN A 148 -11.58 -16.45 7.12
CA GLN A 148 -10.95 -17.76 7.00
C GLN A 148 -9.68 -17.86 7.86
N THR A 149 -8.82 -16.83 7.80
CA THR A 149 -7.58 -16.79 8.60
C THR A 149 -7.89 -16.82 10.09
N SER A 150 -8.83 -16.00 10.56
CA SER A 150 -9.24 -15.99 11.97
C SER A 150 -9.79 -17.33 12.44
N SER A 151 -10.56 -18.02 11.58
CA SER A 151 -11.11 -19.34 11.86
C SER A 151 -10.00 -20.39 12.01
N ILE A 152 -8.99 -20.37 11.13
CA ILE A 152 -7.83 -21.26 11.20
C ILE A 152 -7.03 -21.00 12.49
N THR A 153 -6.77 -19.74 12.82
CA THR A 153 -6.05 -19.37 14.06
C THR A 153 -6.78 -19.86 15.30
N ASN A 154 -8.11 -19.73 15.35
CA ASN A 154 -8.92 -20.22 16.46
C ASN A 154 -8.85 -21.75 16.60
N ILE A 155 -8.89 -22.49 15.48
CA ILE A 155 -8.76 -23.95 15.49
C ILE A 155 -7.38 -24.38 16.00
N ILE A 156 -6.32 -23.73 15.53
CA ILE A 156 -4.94 -24.01 15.98
C ILE A 156 -4.80 -23.73 17.48
N ALA A 157 -5.34 -22.59 17.95
CA ALA A 157 -5.30 -22.24 19.38
C ALA A 157 -6.08 -23.26 20.24
N GLN A 158 -7.24 -23.74 19.78
CA GLN A 158 -7.98 -24.79 20.46
C GLN A 158 -7.22 -26.12 20.50
N ALA A 159 -6.61 -26.52 19.38
CA ALA A 159 -5.81 -27.74 19.29
C ALA A 159 -4.57 -27.66 20.21
N ALA A 160 -3.86 -26.53 20.23
CA ALA A 160 -2.73 -26.29 21.11
C ALA A 160 -3.13 -26.37 22.59
N ASN A 161 -4.24 -25.73 22.97
CA ASN A 161 -4.78 -25.81 24.34
C ASN A 161 -5.18 -27.24 24.74
N PHE A 162 -5.74 -28.01 23.81
CA PHE A 162 -6.07 -29.42 24.05
C PHE A 162 -4.80 -30.26 24.28
N THR A 163 -3.77 -30.09 23.45
CA THR A 163 -2.47 -30.76 23.61
C THR A 163 -1.81 -30.40 24.95
N ILE A 164 -1.78 -29.13 25.34
CA ILE A 164 -1.25 -28.70 26.64
C ILE A 164 -2.00 -29.37 27.79
N LYS A 165 -3.34 -29.43 27.71
CA LYS A 165 -4.18 -30.07 28.74
C LYS A 165 -3.98 -31.58 28.81
N MET A 166 -3.75 -32.24 27.68
CA MET A 166 -3.40 -33.67 27.61
C MET A 166 -2.04 -33.96 28.25
N LEU A 167 -1.03 -33.11 27.97
CA LEU A 167 0.30 -33.20 28.57
C LEU A 167 0.24 -33.01 30.09
N HIS A 168 -0.49 -32.00 30.58
CA HIS A 168 -0.69 -31.77 32.01
C HIS A 168 -1.38 -32.95 32.73
N LYS A 169 -2.27 -33.66 32.03
CA LYS A 169 -2.98 -34.82 32.58
C LYS A 169 -2.25 -36.16 32.40
N GLY A 170 -1.04 -36.16 31.81
CA GLY A 170 -0.21 -37.35 31.68
C GLY A 170 -0.64 -38.36 30.61
N TYR A 171 -1.47 -37.95 29.64
CA TYR A 171 -2.00 -38.86 28.60
C TYR A 171 -1.11 -38.99 27.34
N GLY A 172 0.18 -38.63 27.42
CA GLY A 172 1.11 -38.67 26.28
C GLY A 172 1.99 -39.93 26.24
N PRO A 173 2.48 -40.37 25.05
CA PRO A 173 3.37 -41.53 24.91
C PRO A 173 4.81 -41.28 25.39
N TRP A 174 5.11 -40.06 25.88
CA TRP A 174 6.43 -39.64 26.31
C TRP A 174 6.47 -39.63 27.84
N GLY A 175 7.27 -40.53 28.42
CA GLY A 175 7.47 -40.65 29.86
C GLY A 175 7.95 -39.35 30.50
N SER A 176 7.74 -39.24 31.82
CA SER A 176 7.75 -38.04 32.67
C SER A 176 8.93 -37.05 32.58
N ASN A 177 9.96 -37.32 31.78
CA ASN A 177 11.16 -36.48 31.66
C ASN A 177 11.18 -35.55 30.43
N ALA A 178 10.20 -35.61 29.51
CA ALA A 178 10.14 -34.73 28.33
C ALA A 178 9.34 -33.42 28.52
N LEU A 179 8.60 -33.31 29.63
CA LEU A 179 7.56 -32.30 29.83
C LEU A 179 8.06 -30.86 30.03
N HIS A 180 9.36 -30.65 30.29
CA HIS A 180 9.87 -29.32 30.66
C HIS A 180 10.48 -28.50 29.51
N LEU A 181 10.97 -29.14 28.43
CA LEU A 181 11.60 -28.42 27.30
C LEU A 181 10.66 -28.17 26.11
N GLU A 182 9.74 -29.09 25.81
CA GLU A 182 8.83 -28.94 24.65
C GLU A 182 7.66 -27.99 24.91
N SER A 183 7.21 -27.88 26.15
CA SER A 183 6.15 -26.95 26.56
C SER A 183 6.57 -25.48 26.37
N LEU A 184 7.84 -25.15 26.61
CA LEU A 184 8.41 -23.82 26.35
C LEU A 184 8.49 -23.51 24.85
N LEU A 185 8.94 -24.46 24.02
CA LEU A 185 9.04 -24.27 22.57
C LEU A 185 7.67 -24.14 21.88
N LEU A 186 6.66 -24.92 22.29
CA LEU A 186 5.34 -24.85 21.69
C LEU A 186 4.58 -23.57 22.08
N VAL A 187 4.72 -23.13 23.33
CA VAL A 187 4.19 -21.83 23.76
C VAL A 187 4.89 -20.72 22.99
N ASP A 188 6.22 -20.72 22.89
CA ASP A 188 6.98 -19.69 22.20
C ASP A 188 6.67 -19.64 20.68
N VAL A 189 6.43 -20.79 20.03
CA VAL A 189 5.93 -20.83 18.63
C VAL A 189 4.49 -20.31 18.51
N CYS A 190 3.60 -20.67 19.43
CA CYS A 190 2.22 -20.19 19.40
C CYS A 190 2.11 -18.68 19.72
N THR A 191 2.91 -18.16 20.65
CA THR A 191 2.95 -16.73 20.99
C THR A 191 3.54 -15.92 19.84
N ARG A 192 4.61 -16.40 19.19
CA ARG A 192 5.19 -15.73 18.01
C ARG A 192 4.30 -15.74 16.77
N LEU A 193 3.43 -16.75 16.62
CA LEU A 193 2.44 -16.81 15.53
C LEU A 193 1.24 -15.87 15.77
N VAL A 194 0.94 -15.55 17.03
CA VAL A 194 -0.15 -14.64 17.40
C VAL A 194 0.31 -13.18 17.41
N ASP A 195 1.55 -12.89 17.79
CA ASP A 195 2.09 -11.52 17.91
C ASP A 195 2.62 -10.90 16.60
N GLN A 196 2.57 -11.59 15.46
CA GLN A 196 3.06 -11.06 14.16
C GLN A 196 2.03 -10.24 13.36
N HIS A 197 0.89 -9.85 13.93
CA HIS A 197 -0.10 -8.98 13.28
C HIS A 197 -0.59 -7.84 14.18
#